data_AF-A0A4Y4CXX6-F1
#
_entry.id   AF-A0A4Y4CXX6-F1
#
_cell.length_a   1.000
_cell.length_b   1.000
_cell.length_c   1.000
_cell.angle_alpha   90.00
_cell.angle_beta   90.00
_cell.angle_gamma   90.00
#
_symmetry.space_group_name_H-M   'P 1'
#
loop_
_entity.id
_entity.type
_entity.pdbx_description
1 polymer ?
#
loop_
_entity_poly.entity_id
_entity_poly.type
_entity_poly.pdbx_seq_one_letter_code
_entity_poly.pdbx_strand_id
1 'polypeptide(L)'
;MSTRVYIQSEFFSDIKFVEIKDEATLAELRHAVLALLPAGTDASDLILSVEDDDDDAHGHVTHVKHLKREHGVRVHLHRSKHVEVQVRFGADVVHHKFRPATTVGRVRLWAGEKLGMAPGDIAEHVLQIAGTTEQPDVDVHIGTLTKCPQFEVTFDLVPAHRING
;
A
#
# COMPACT_ATOMS: atom_id res chain seq x y z
N MET A 1 9.06 0.35 -25.69
CA MET A 1 9.34 1.14 -24.47
C MET A 1 9.30 0.19 -23.28
N SER A 2 10.06 0.48 -22.23
CA SER A 2 10.03 -0.23 -20.96
C SER A 2 9.35 0.63 -19.90
N THR A 3 8.67 -0.02 -18.98
CA THR A 3 8.04 0.59 -17.81
C THR A 3 8.74 0.12 -16.56
N ARG A 4 9.05 1.08 -15.68
CA ARG A 4 9.52 0.79 -14.35
C ARG A 4 8.32 0.45 -13.46
N VAL A 5 8.39 -0.70 -12.83
CA VAL A 5 7.39 -1.18 -11.88
C VAL A 5 8.02 -1.23 -10.50
N TYR A 6 7.39 -0.58 -9.52
CA TYR A 6 7.81 -0.54 -8.12
C TYR A 6 6.95 -1.51 -7.31
N ILE A 7 7.58 -2.33 -6.48
CA ILE A 7 6.95 -3.43 -5.76
C ILE A 7 7.16 -3.22 -4.26
N GLN A 8 6.08 -3.33 -3.51
CA GLN A 8 6.09 -3.52 -2.05
C GLN A 8 5.47 -4.86 -1.67
N SER A 9 5.82 -5.42 -0.52
CA SER A 9 5.33 -6.74 -0.09
C SER A 9 5.52 -6.97 1.41
N GLU A 10 4.77 -7.91 1.99
CA GLU A 10 5.01 -8.41 3.36
C GLU A 10 6.36 -9.15 3.52
N PHE A 11 7.02 -9.53 2.42
CA PHE A 11 8.27 -10.31 2.44
C PHE A 11 9.55 -9.48 2.38
N PHE A 12 9.47 -8.17 2.16
CA PHE A 12 10.62 -7.29 2.13
C PHE A 12 10.24 -5.86 2.52
N SER A 13 11.12 -5.19 3.26
CA SER A 13 10.86 -3.84 3.79
C SER A 13 11.22 -2.72 2.83
N ASP A 14 12.04 -3.01 1.81
CA ASP A 14 12.49 -2.05 0.80
C ASP A 14 11.60 -2.08 -0.46
N ILE A 15 11.38 -0.93 -1.09
CA ILE A 15 10.71 -0.87 -2.39
C ILE A 15 11.65 -1.47 -3.43
N LYS A 16 11.26 -2.61 -4.01
CA LYS A 16 11.96 -3.21 -5.14
C LYS A 16 11.44 -2.65 -6.45
N PHE A 17 12.21 -2.81 -7.52
CA PHE A 17 11.72 -2.47 -8.86
C PHE A 17 12.17 -3.46 -9.92
N VAL A 18 11.38 -3.57 -10.98
CA VAL A 18 11.76 -4.22 -12.24
C VAL A 18 11.51 -3.29 -13.40
N GLU A 19 12.29 -3.44 -14.47
CA GLU A 19 11.94 -2.88 -15.77
C GLU A 19 11.31 -3.98 -16.62
N ILE A 20 10.13 -3.70 -17.16
CA ILE A 20 9.41 -4.65 -17.99
C ILE A 20 8.97 -3.99 -19.29
N LYS A 21 8.87 -4.76 -20.37
CA LYS A 21 8.36 -4.24 -21.65
C LYS A 21 6.91 -3.80 -21.48
N ASP A 22 6.53 -2.73 -22.16
CA ASP A 22 5.15 -2.22 -22.15
C ASP A 22 4.12 -3.24 -22.65
N GLU A 23 4.53 -4.03 -23.63
CA GLU A 23 3.75 -5.11 -24.23
C GLU A 23 3.82 -6.40 -23.42
N ALA A 24 4.43 -6.40 -22.24
CA ALA A 24 4.35 -7.54 -21.35
C ALA A 24 2.93 -7.65 -20.77
N THR A 25 2.49 -8.88 -20.62
CA THR A 25 1.23 -9.24 -19.98
C THR A 25 1.34 -9.05 -18.46
N LEU A 26 0.18 -8.94 -17.78
CA LEU A 26 0.16 -8.96 -16.32
C LEU A 26 0.66 -10.29 -15.73
N ALA A 27 0.57 -11.39 -16.48
CA ALA A 27 1.13 -12.68 -16.08
C ALA A 27 2.66 -12.67 -16.09
N GLU A 28 3.28 -12.09 -17.12
CA GLU A 28 4.73 -11.88 -17.17
C GLU A 28 5.21 -10.92 -16.10
N LEU A 29 4.45 -9.84 -15.83
CA LEU A 29 4.73 -8.95 -14.70
C LEU A 29 4.68 -9.72 -13.38
N ARG A 30 3.61 -10.48 -13.12
CA ARG A 30 3.48 -11.29 -11.92
C ARG A 30 4.65 -12.27 -11.77
N HIS A 31 5.06 -12.93 -12.86
CA HIS A 31 6.22 -13.82 -12.84
C HIS A 31 7.52 -13.09 -12.46
N ALA A 32 7.77 -11.91 -13.07
CA ALA A 32 8.94 -11.10 -12.75
C ALA A 32 8.94 -10.60 -11.28
N VAL A 33 7.78 -10.24 -10.75
CA VAL A 33 7.62 -9.81 -9.36
C VAL A 33 7.84 -10.97 -8.38
N LEU A 34 7.29 -12.16 -8.65
CA LEU A 34 7.50 -13.34 -7.82
C LEU A 34 8.97 -13.76 -7.74
N ALA A 35 9.76 -13.53 -8.80
CA ALA A 35 11.19 -13.81 -8.81
C ALA A 35 12.01 -12.92 -7.84
N LEU A 36 11.41 -11.84 -7.29
CA LEU A 36 12.05 -10.98 -6.29
C LEU A 36 11.93 -11.50 -4.86
N LEU A 37 11.09 -12.53 -4.64
CA LEU A 37 10.84 -13.11 -3.34
C LEU A 37 12.09 -13.85 -2.81
N PRO A 38 12.28 -13.89 -1.48
CA PRO A 38 13.29 -14.75 -0.88
C PRO A 38 13.11 -16.22 -1.31
N ALA A 39 14.23 -16.93 -1.51
CA ALA A 39 14.20 -18.34 -1.87
C ALA A 39 13.42 -19.16 -0.83
N GLY A 40 12.56 -20.07 -1.30
CA GLY A 40 11.70 -20.90 -0.45
C GLY A 40 10.41 -20.22 0.01
N THR A 41 10.12 -19.00 -0.44
CA THR A 41 8.82 -18.36 -0.18
C THR A 41 7.70 -19.10 -0.90
N ASP A 42 6.70 -19.55 -0.16
CA ASP A 42 5.47 -20.07 -0.74
C ASP A 42 4.66 -18.93 -1.38
N ALA A 43 4.47 -19.02 -2.69
CA ALA A 43 3.85 -18.01 -3.52
C ALA A 43 2.44 -18.39 -4.01
N SER A 44 1.90 -19.56 -3.62
CA SER A 44 0.63 -20.08 -4.14
C SER A 44 -0.53 -19.11 -3.95
N ASP A 45 -0.54 -18.43 -2.80
CA ASP A 45 -1.65 -17.61 -2.34
C ASP A 45 -1.40 -16.11 -2.55
N LEU A 46 -0.30 -15.74 -3.20
CA LEU A 46 0.05 -14.34 -3.37
C LEU A 46 -0.78 -13.67 -4.44
N ILE A 47 -1.18 -12.44 -4.15
CA ILE A 47 -2.02 -11.62 -5.02
C ILE A 47 -1.21 -10.37 -5.36
N LEU A 48 -1.16 -10.06 -6.65
CA LEU A 48 -0.57 -8.83 -7.15
C LEU A 48 -1.70 -7.81 -7.30
N SER A 49 -1.66 -6.73 -6.51
CA SER A 49 -2.57 -5.60 -6.62
C SER A 49 -1.83 -4.38 -7.15
N VAL A 50 -2.55 -3.51 -7.87
CA VAL A 50 -2.03 -2.24 -8.37
C VAL A 50 -2.42 -1.15 -7.37
N GLU A 51 -1.51 -0.21 -7.10
CA GLU A 51 -1.84 0.99 -6.32
C GLU A 51 -3.03 1.73 -6.97
N ASP A 52 -3.95 2.22 -6.14
CA ASP A 52 -5.19 2.90 -6.55
C ASP A 52 -6.26 2.07 -7.29
N ASP A 53 -6.11 0.74 -7.42
CA ASP A 53 -7.13 -0.14 -8.00
C ASP A 53 -8.04 -0.77 -6.92
N ASP A 54 -8.87 0.06 -6.29
CA ASP A 54 -9.71 -0.38 -5.16
C ASP A 54 -10.88 -1.30 -5.58
N ASP A 55 -11.41 -1.13 -6.79
CA ASP A 55 -12.64 -1.77 -7.28
C ASP A 55 -12.40 -2.89 -8.31
N ASP A 56 -11.16 -3.38 -8.45
CA ASP A 56 -10.76 -4.28 -9.56
C ASP A 56 -11.19 -3.71 -10.93
N ALA A 57 -11.23 -2.38 -11.07
CA ALA A 57 -11.63 -1.69 -12.29
C ALA A 57 -10.70 -2.03 -13.45
N HIS A 58 -9.48 -2.50 -13.13
CA HIS A 58 -8.50 -3.01 -14.08
C HIS A 58 -8.65 -4.52 -14.35
N GLY A 59 -9.75 -5.17 -13.95
CA GLY A 59 -10.01 -6.60 -14.18
C GLY A 59 -10.00 -7.02 -15.66
N HIS A 60 -10.09 -6.06 -16.59
CA HIS A 60 -9.98 -6.26 -18.04
C HIS A 60 -8.60 -5.88 -18.61
N VAL A 61 -7.68 -5.37 -17.78
CA VAL A 61 -6.33 -5.04 -18.21
C VAL A 61 -5.51 -6.31 -18.37
N THR A 62 -4.92 -6.47 -19.55
CA THR A 62 -4.10 -7.64 -19.89
C THR A 62 -2.62 -7.32 -19.95
N HIS A 63 -2.24 -6.06 -20.16
CA HIS A 63 -0.87 -5.63 -20.42
C HIS A 63 -0.45 -4.42 -19.56
N VAL A 64 0.84 -4.32 -19.27
CA VAL A 64 1.43 -3.26 -18.43
C VAL A 64 1.18 -1.86 -18.99
N LYS A 65 1.01 -1.71 -20.31
CA LYS A 65 0.70 -0.43 -20.97
C LYS A 65 -0.63 0.21 -20.63
N HIS A 66 -1.54 -0.56 -20.07
CA HIS A 66 -2.86 -0.05 -19.68
C HIS A 66 -2.94 0.27 -18.19
N LEU A 67 -1.85 0.07 -17.43
CA LEU A 67 -1.76 0.51 -16.04
C LEU A 67 -1.43 2.01 -15.98
N LYS A 68 -1.87 2.67 -14.90
CA LYS A 68 -1.52 4.06 -14.62
C LYS A 68 0.01 4.18 -14.44
N ARG A 69 0.62 5.16 -15.12
CA ARG A 69 2.08 5.25 -15.32
C ARG A 69 2.70 6.61 -15.00
N GLU A 70 1.93 7.57 -14.48
CA GLU A 70 2.39 8.96 -14.29
C GLU A 70 3.76 9.03 -13.60
N HIS A 71 4.05 8.12 -12.66
CA HIS A 71 5.33 7.97 -11.99
C HIS A 71 5.88 6.54 -12.02
N GLY A 72 5.58 5.80 -13.09
CA GLY A 72 5.75 4.34 -13.15
C GLY A 72 4.55 3.60 -12.58
N VAL A 73 4.60 2.27 -12.64
CA VAL A 73 3.53 1.40 -12.10
C VAL A 73 3.91 1.00 -10.69
N ARG A 74 2.99 1.12 -9.73
CA ARG A 74 3.20 0.72 -8.33
C ARG A 74 2.30 -0.46 -8.03
N VAL A 75 2.87 -1.53 -7.48
CA VAL A 75 2.15 -2.77 -7.18
C VAL A 75 2.50 -3.27 -5.79
N HIS A 76 1.61 -4.10 -5.25
CA HIS A 76 1.82 -4.78 -3.98
C HIS A 76 1.64 -6.29 -4.15
N LEU A 77 2.48 -7.07 -3.49
CA LEU A 77 2.40 -8.54 -3.45
C LEU A 77 2.10 -9.01 -2.03
N HIS A 78 0.96 -9.68 -1.82
CA HIS A 78 0.49 -10.03 -0.47
C HIS A 78 -0.41 -11.27 -0.47
N ARG A 79 -0.47 -12.00 0.67
CA ARG A 79 -1.32 -13.20 0.85
C ARG A 79 -2.81 -12.90 0.97
N SER A 80 -3.19 -11.76 1.53
CA SER A 80 -4.60 -11.35 1.69
C SER A 80 -5.02 -10.32 0.66
N LYS A 81 -6.30 -10.36 0.26
CA LYS A 81 -6.95 -9.30 -0.54
C LYS A 81 -7.25 -8.03 0.25
N HIS A 82 -7.31 -8.13 1.58
CA HIS A 82 -7.68 -7.02 2.45
C HIS A 82 -6.76 -6.93 3.66
N VAL A 83 -6.58 -5.70 4.12
CA VAL A 83 -5.98 -5.36 5.41
C VAL A 83 -7.03 -4.66 6.25
N GLU A 84 -7.28 -5.15 7.45
CA GLU A 84 -8.13 -4.49 8.44
C GLU A 84 -7.38 -3.29 9.01
N VAL A 85 -7.92 -2.09 8.83
CA VAL A 85 -7.30 -0.86 9.34
C VAL A 85 -8.19 -0.25 10.40
N GLN A 86 -7.56 0.11 11.52
CA GLN A 86 -8.14 0.94 12.56
C GLN A 86 -7.33 2.21 12.70
N VAL A 87 -7.99 3.37 12.75
CA VAL A 87 -7.35 4.65 13.07
C VAL A 87 -7.99 5.25 14.31
N ARG A 88 -7.16 5.61 15.30
CA ARG A 88 -7.57 6.20 16.57
C ARG A 88 -7.22 7.69 16.58
N PHE A 89 -8.14 8.52 17.06
CA PHE A 89 -7.92 9.95 17.25
C PHE A 89 -8.67 10.43 18.50
N GLY A 90 -7.93 10.70 19.58
CA GLY A 90 -8.56 11.01 20.87
C GLY A 90 -9.42 9.84 21.37
N ALA A 91 -10.72 10.08 21.56
CA ALA A 91 -11.69 9.07 21.95
C ALA A 91 -12.34 8.34 20.75
N ASP A 92 -12.14 8.85 19.54
CA ASP A 92 -12.79 8.35 18.33
C ASP A 92 -11.95 7.28 17.65
N VAL A 93 -12.65 6.33 17.03
CA VAL A 93 -12.06 5.22 16.31
C VAL A 93 -12.84 4.96 15.03
N VAL A 94 -12.13 4.89 13.91
CA VAL A 94 -12.70 4.53 12.61
C VAL A 94 -12.05 3.25 12.09
N HIS A 95 -12.86 2.40 11.44
CA HIS A 95 -12.43 1.10 10.93
C HIS A 95 -12.79 0.94 9.44
N HIS A 96 -11.89 0.35 8.67
CA HIS A 96 -12.16 0.00 7.26
C HIS A 96 -11.25 -1.10 6.75
N LYS A 97 -11.73 -1.84 5.73
CA LYS A 97 -10.94 -2.83 5.00
C LYS A 97 -10.39 -2.19 3.75
N PHE A 98 -9.07 -2.19 3.63
CA PHE A 98 -8.38 -1.65 2.47
C PHE A 98 -7.69 -2.74 1.68
N ARG A 99 -7.36 -2.47 0.41
CA ARG A 99 -6.44 -3.33 -0.34
C ARG A 99 -5.04 -3.20 0.27
N PRO A 100 -4.20 -4.26 0.23
CA PRO A 100 -2.82 -4.17 0.69
C PRO A 100 -2.00 -3.07 -0.02
N ALA A 101 -2.33 -2.75 -1.28
CA ALA A 101 -1.69 -1.69 -2.06
C ALA A 101 -2.16 -0.28 -1.70
N THR A 102 -3.16 -0.12 -0.82
CA THR A 102 -3.56 1.21 -0.36
C THR A 102 -2.39 1.85 0.39
N THR A 103 -2.11 3.11 0.08
CA THR A 103 -1.02 3.86 0.71
C THR A 103 -1.42 4.39 2.08
N VAL A 104 -0.43 4.56 2.97
CA VAL A 104 -0.60 5.20 4.28
C VAL A 104 -1.20 6.61 4.12
N GLY A 105 -0.79 7.37 3.11
CA GLY A 105 -1.35 8.68 2.81
C GLY A 105 -2.85 8.65 2.49
N ARG A 106 -3.31 7.63 1.75
CA ARG A 106 -4.73 7.43 1.43
C ARG A 106 -5.54 7.03 2.67
N VAL A 107 -4.99 6.17 3.53
CA VAL A 107 -5.60 5.86 4.83
C VAL A 107 -5.71 7.10 5.70
N ARG A 108 -4.68 7.95 5.73
CA ARG A 108 -4.71 9.22 6.50
C ARG A 108 -5.84 10.13 6.03
N LEU A 109 -5.94 10.34 4.71
CA LEU A 109 -6.99 11.17 4.13
C LEU A 109 -8.37 10.63 4.47
N TRP A 110 -8.60 9.33 4.24
CA TRP A 110 -9.85 8.66 4.59
C TRP A 110 -10.21 8.81 6.07
N ALA A 111 -9.25 8.58 6.97
CA ALA A 111 -9.51 8.66 8.41
C ALA A 111 -9.87 10.09 8.82
N GLY A 112 -9.12 11.08 8.34
CA GLY A 112 -9.41 12.48 8.61
C GLY A 112 -10.78 12.92 8.12
N GLU A 113 -11.18 12.50 6.91
CA GLU A 113 -12.52 12.75 6.38
C GLU A 113 -13.61 12.08 7.23
N LYS A 114 -13.40 10.82 7.65
CA LYS A 114 -14.35 10.10 8.51
C LYS A 114 -14.49 10.70 9.90
N LEU A 115 -13.43 11.32 10.41
CA LEU A 115 -13.39 12.02 11.68
C LEU A 115 -13.88 13.48 11.57
N GLY A 116 -14.26 13.95 10.38
CA GLY A 116 -14.79 15.29 10.16
C GLY A 116 -13.74 16.41 10.24
N MET A 117 -12.47 16.09 10.02
CA MET A 117 -11.37 17.07 10.04
C MET A 117 -11.39 17.94 8.78
N ALA A 118 -10.96 19.19 8.91
CA ALA A 118 -10.72 20.04 7.74
C ALA A 118 -9.48 19.55 6.96
N PRO A 119 -9.41 19.73 5.62
CA PRO A 119 -8.28 19.26 4.82
C PRO A 119 -6.91 19.77 5.30
N GLY A 120 -6.85 21.01 5.80
CA GLY A 120 -5.63 21.58 6.38
C GLY A 120 -5.20 20.85 7.66
N ASP A 121 -6.15 20.47 8.51
CA ASP A 121 -5.84 19.73 9.74
C ASP A 121 -5.33 18.32 9.39
N ILE A 122 -5.93 17.64 8.41
CA ILE A 122 -5.48 16.32 7.94
C ILE A 122 -4.02 16.38 7.47
N ALA A 123 -3.64 17.45 6.76
CA ALA A 123 -2.29 17.64 6.26
C ALA A 123 -1.24 17.81 7.37
N GLU A 124 -1.64 18.38 8.52
CA GLU A 124 -0.79 18.56 9.70
C GLU A 124 -0.72 17.31 10.60
N HIS A 125 -1.40 16.22 10.24
CA HIS A 125 -1.33 14.95 10.96
C HIS A 125 -0.59 13.88 10.15
N VAL A 126 -0.10 12.87 10.86
CA VAL A 126 0.52 11.66 10.32
C VAL A 126 -0.05 10.42 11.02
N LEU A 127 0.07 9.27 10.36
CA LEU A 127 -0.28 7.99 10.96
C LEU A 127 0.94 7.39 11.64
N GLN A 128 0.80 7.05 12.91
CA GLN A 128 1.79 6.36 13.71
C GLN A 128 1.28 4.95 14.02
N ILE A 129 2.11 3.92 13.92
CA ILE A 129 1.71 2.55 14.27
C ILE A 129 1.45 2.49 15.78
N ALA A 130 0.28 2.01 16.17
CA ALA A 130 -0.17 1.98 17.56
C ALA A 130 0.83 1.25 18.48
N GLY A 131 1.17 1.88 19.60
CA GLY A 131 2.13 1.33 20.56
C GLY A 131 3.60 1.49 20.16
N THR A 132 3.89 2.21 19.07
CA THR A 132 5.25 2.51 18.60
C THR A 132 5.43 4.01 18.36
N THR A 133 6.63 4.44 17.97
CA THR A 133 6.92 5.77 17.42
C THR A 133 7.12 5.75 15.91
N GLU A 134 6.82 4.62 15.25
CA GLU A 134 7.02 4.46 13.82
C GLU A 134 5.93 5.20 13.06
N GLN A 135 6.34 6.11 12.17
CA GLN A 135 5.48 6.88 11.29
C GLN A 135 5.84 6.52 9.84
N PRO A 136 5.16 5.53 9.23
CA PRO A 136 5.46 5.12 7.86
C PRO A 136 5.27 6.27 6.87
N ASP A 137 6.10 6.29 5.82
CA ASP A 137 5.97 7.27 4.75
C ASP A 137 4.62 7.15 4.03
N VAL A 138 4.14 8.27 3.49
CA VAL A 138 2.81 8.36 2.88
C VAL A 138 2.62 7.45 1.67
N ASP A 139 3.70 6.99 1.04
CA ASP A 139 3.69 6.12 -0.14
C ASP A 139 3.96 4.64 0.18
N VAL A 140 4.11 4.30 1.47
CA VAL A 140 4.15 2.91 1.94
C VAL A 140 2.78 2.29 1.77
N HIS A 141 2.74 1.09 1.18
CA HIS A 141 1.56 0.25 1.09
C HIS A 141 1.29 -0.40 2.45
N ILE A 142 0.05 -0.33 2.93
CA ILE A 142 -0.31 -0.86 4.25
C ILE A 142 -0.11 -2.38 4.39
N GLY A 143 -0.10 -3.13 3.29
CA GLY A 143 0.23 -4.55 3.28
C GLY A 143 1.66 -4.86 3.74
N THR A 144 2.56 -3.88 3.69
CA THR A 144 3.94 -4.01 4.21
C THR A 144 3.96 -3.98 5.74
N LEU A 145 2.94 -3.39 6.36
CA LEU A 145 2.88 -3.12 7.81
C LEU A 145 2.16 -4.22 8.59
N THR A 146 1.75 -5.29 7.92
CA THR A 146 1.04 -6.40 8.52
C THR A 146 1.60 -7.73 8.02
N LYS A 147 1.27 -8.81 8.73
CA LYS A 147 1.73 -10.16 8.39
C LYS A 147 0.60 -11.16 8.53
N CYS A 148 0.74 -12.28 7.83
CA CYS A 148 -0.06 -13.46 8.05
C CYS A 148 0.09 -13.98 9.50
N PRO A 149 -1.00 -14.43 10.16
CA PRO A 149 -2.38 -14.51 9.67
C PRO A 149 -3.27 -13.30 10.00
N GLN A 150 -2.77 -12.27 10.69
CA GLN A 150 -3.62 -11.22 11.26
C GLN A 150 -4.15 -10.25 10.19
N PHE A 151 -3.31 -9.84 9.24
CA PHE A 151 -3.66 -8.86 8.19
C PHE A 151 -4.37 -7.60 8.72
N GLU A 152 -3.97 -7.13 9.90
CA GLU A 152 -4.48 -5.91 10.52
C GLU A 152 -3.35 -4.92 10.80
N VAL A 153 -3.69 -3.63 10.81
CA VAL A 153 -2.82 -2.55 11.30
C VAL A 153 -3.66 -1.50 12.02
N THR A 154 -3.20 -1.11 13.21
CA THR A 154 -3.79 -0.01 13.98
C THR A 154 -2.87 1.19 13.95
N PHE A 155 -3.43 2.35 13.60
CA PHE A 155 -2.74 3.62 13.65
C PHE A 155 -3.32 4.56 14.71
N ASP A 156 -2.45 5.39 15.25
CA ASP A 156 -2.78 6.63 15.93
C ASP A 156 -2.61 7.79 14.95
N LEU A 157 -3.65 8.60 14.77
CA LEU A 157 -3.56 9.85 14.03
C LEU A 157 -3.00 10.92 14.97
N VAL A 158 -1.77 11.35 14.73
CA VAL A 158 -1.04 12.26 15.62
C VAL A 158 -0.57 13.50 14.87
N PRO A 159 -0.38 14.65 15.53
CA PRO A 159 0.24 15.81 14.89
C PRO A 159 1.62 15.45 14.32
N ALA A 160 1.89 15.90 13.10
CA ALA A 160 3.21 15.76 12.50
C ALA A 160 4.26 16.44 13.40
N HIS A 161 5.39 15.79 13.65
CA HIS A 161 6.49 16.44 14.33
C HIS A 161 7.01 17.60 13.46
N ARG A 162 6.74 18.84 13.90
CA ARG A 162 7.43 20.01 13.38
C ARG A 162 8.87 19.93 13.85
N ILE A 163 9.78 19.47 13.00
CA ILE A 163 11.20 19.77 13.17
C ILE A 163 11.29 21.28 12.90
N ASN A 164 11.24 22.08 13.97
CA ASN A 164 11.62 23.48 13.88
C ASN A 164 13.08 23.49 13.41
N GLY A 165 13.31 24.00 12.19
CA GLY A 165 14.65 24.31 11.70
C GLY A 165 15.31 25.40 12.51
#